data_AF-A0A5R8KKU4-F1
#
_entry.id   AF-A0A5R8KKU4-F1
#
_cell.length_a   1.000
_cell.length_b   1.000
_cell.length_c   1.000
_cell.angle_alpha   90.00
_cell.angle_beta   90.00
_cell.angle_gamma   90.00
#
_symmetry.space_group_name_H-M   'P 1'
#
loop_
_entity.id
_entity.type
_entity.pdbx_description
1 polymer ?
#
loop_
_entity_poly.entity_id
_entity_poly.type
_entity_poly.pdbx_seq_one_letter_code
_entity_poly.pdbx_strand_id
1 'polypeptide(L)'
;MTGDPFEQTNQIGQRQQKGCLLTFMVWAAAIGWLVWIGRQLGRRDSWEDWVTFGAYVVLIFIAPTLGILQAMDLKPYLDWKNRRTGQSFFYRGLITLGCWLLALVMTVFGVVGLFIGIREMWEANSIKQGLTALGVCGLGGMLTLGGGWLFAMPFRNQTASTEEEDRLRLDQHQHRLTHPHFASIEEAIGFPLPASYKVMFMASSDWMTKEWWLHPNGLEDEEVMYSFTELEPAHVEALRIHPEIDGPFLCFGRGDDGEEELWLQLGAPDPPVWHSNGGSHPPADQIEPVAGSFSEFLRWPKQEA
;
A
#
# COMPACT_ATOMS: atom_id res chain seq x y z
N MET A 1 -26.39 13.39 -13.28
CA MET A 1 -25.48 14.54 -13.37
C MET A 1 -24.07 14.01 -13.19
N THR A 2 -23.48 13.53 -14.28
CA THR A 2 -22.15 12.91 -14.32
C THR A 2 -21.16 14.01 -14.66
N GLY A 3 -20.66 14.70 -13.63
CA GLY A 3 -19.42 15.45 -13.78
C GLY A 3 -18.32 14.44 -14.08
N ASP A 4 -17.58 14.65 -15.16
CA ASP A 4 -16.50 13.77 -15.58
C ASP A 4 -15.52 13.64 -14.38
N PRO A 5 -15.25 12.43 -13.85
CA PRO A 5 -14.44 12.25 -12.63
C PRO A 5 -13.05 12.90 -12.75
N PHE A 6 -12.56 13.11 -13.98
CA PHE A 6 -11.36 13.88 -14.29
C PHE A 6 -11.40 15.35 -13.84
N GLU A 7 -12.56 15.99 -13.83
CA GLU A 7 -12.71 17.39 -13.44
C GLU A 7 -12.62 17.54 -11.91
N GLN A 8 -13.17 16.58 -11.16
CA GLN A 8 -13.06 16.52 -9.70
C GLN A 8 -11.61 16.26 -9.24
N THR A 9 -10.91 15.29 -9.82
CA THR A 9 -9.52 14.97 -9.44
C THR A 9 -8.55 16.12 -9.75
N ASN A 10 -8.75 16.82 -10.87
CA ASN A 10 -7.94 17.99 -11.22
C ASN A 10 -8.19 19.17 -10.27
N GLN A 11 -9.45 19.42 -9.86
CA GLN A 11 -9.77 20.46 -8.89
C GLN A 11 -9.21 20.14 -7.49
N ILE A 12 -9.28 18.88 -7.04
CA ILE A 12 -8.72 18.43 -5.76
C ILE A 12 -7.19 18.55 -5.76
N GLY A 13 -6.52 18.07 -6.81
CA GLY A 13 -5.06 18.16 -6.93
C GLY A 13 -4.54 19.59 -7.00
N GLN A 14 -5.24 20.48 -7.71
CA GLN A 14 -4.91 21.92 -7.71
C GLN A 14 -5.11 22.58 -6.35
N ARG A 15 -6.16 22.20 -5.61
CA ARG A 15 -6.44 22.70 -4.27
C ARG A 15 -5.37 22.24 -3.28
N GLN A 16 -4.94 20.98 -3.36
CA GLN A 16 -3.83 20.43 -2.57
C GLN A 16 -2.49 21.10 -2.93
N GLN A 17 -2.24 21.39 -4.22
CA GLN A 17 -1.03 22.10 -4.66
C GLN A 17 -0.95 23.51 -4.06
N LYS A 18 -2.08 24.24 -4.07
CA LYS A 18 -2.20 25.56 -3.43
C LYS A 18 -2.07 25.46 -1.91
N GLY A 19 -2.65 24.42 -1.30
CA GLY A 19 -2.53 24.15 0.14
C GLY A 19 -1.09 23.90 0.56
N CYS A 20 -0.37 23.03 -0.13
CA CYS A 20 1.04 22.73 0.16
C CYS A 20 1.93 23.96 0.01
N LEU A 21 1.72 24.78 -1.03
CA LEU A 21 2.45 26.05 -1.22
C LEU A 21 2.15 27.03 -0.09
N LEU A 22 0.88 27.19 0.29
CA LEU A 22 0.46 28.08 1.37
C LEU A 22 1.06 27.64 2.71
N THR A 23 0.98 26.35 3.04
CA THR A 23 1.58 25.77 4.26
C THR A 23 3.09 26.01 4.30
N PHE A 24 3.78 25.80 3.18
CA PHE A 24 5.22 26.08 3.07
C PHE A 24 5.54 27.57 3.24
N MET A 25 4.78 28.48 2.63
CA MET A 25 4.99 29.92 2.77
C MET A 25 4.72 30.41 4.19
N VAL A 26 3.66 29.91 4.84
CA VAL A 26 3.34 30.20 6.25
C VAL A 26 4.47 29.71 7.16
N TRP A 27 4.98 28.51 6.91
CA TRP A 27 6.11 27.97 7.65
C TRP A 27 7.40 28.78 7.46
N ALA A 28 7.75 29.13 6.22
CA ALA A 28 8.92 29.95 5.93
C ALA A 28 8.81 31.36 6.54
N ALA A 29 7.62 31.97 6.50
CA ALA A 29 7.34 33.25 7.15
C ALA A 29 7.46 33.14 8.68
N ALA A 30 6.97 32.05 9.27
CA ALA A 30 7.10 31.79 10.69
C ALA A 30 8.57 31.59 11.12
N ILE A 31 9.38 30.87 10.34
CA ILE A 31 10.83 30.76 10.58
C ILE A 31 11.50 32.13 10.47
N GLY A 32 11.20 32.93 9.44
CA GLY A 32 11.74 34.27 9.28
C GLY A 32 11.41 35.19 10.46
N TRP A 33 10.16 35.13 10.94
CA TRP A 33 9.70 35.84 12.13
C TRP A 33 10.42 35.37 13.40
N LEU A 34 10.64 34.06 13.56
CA LEU A 34 11.35 33.49 14.70
C LEU A 34 12.84 33.86 14.72
N VAL A 35 13.50 33.93 13.56
CA VAL A 35 14.89 34.43 13.45
C VAL A 35 14.96 35.92 13.82
N TRP A 36 13.93 36.69 13.46
CA TRP A 36 13.84 38.10 13.80
C TRP A 36 13.60 38.35 15.30
N ILE A 37 12.66 37.62 15.92
CA ILE A 37 12.41 37.68 17.38
C ILE A 37 13.57 37.11 18.18
N GLY A 38 14.20 36.03 17.72
CA GLY A 38 15.31 35.39 18.40
C GLY A 38 16.50 36.33 18.59
N ARG A 39 16.69 37.30 17.68
CA ARG A 39 17.68 38.38 17.82
C ARG A 39 17.35 39.40 18.91
N GLN A 40 16.12 39.42 19.43
CA GLN A 40 15.67 40.33 20.48
C GLN A 40 15.53 39.66 21.87
N LEU A 41 15.82 38.35 22.00
CA LEU A 41 15.63 37.54 23.22
C LEU A 41 16.47 37.98 24.43
N GLY A 42 17.43 38.91 24.29
CA GLY A 42 18.20 39.41 25.44
C GLY A 42 17.43 40.34 26.41
N ARG A 43 16.10 40.47 26.29
CA ARG A 43 15.32 41.53 26.95
C ARG A 43 13.90 41.16 27.44
N ARG A 44 13.55 39.87 27.59
CA ARG A 44 12.16 39.45 27.92
C ARG A 44 12.03 38.65 29.22
N ASP A 45 10.83 38.72 29.81
CA ASP A 45 10.43 38.05 31.05
C ASP A 45 10.15 36.54 30.85
N SER A 46 10.31 35.75 31.91
CA SER A 46 10.36 34.28 31.88
C SER A 46 9.12 33.56 31.33
N TRP A 47 7.93 34.18 31.36
CA TRP A 47 6.70 33.57 30.85
C TRP A 47 6.56 33.71 29.32
N GLU A 48 7.07 34.81 28.76
CA GLU A 48 7.13 35.01 27.30
C GLU A 48 8.06 33.98 26.66
N ASP A 49 9.11 33.55 27.36
CA ASP A 49 10.04 32.51 26.92
C ASP A 49 9.37 31.14 26.80
N TRP A 50 8.48 30.77 27.73
CA TRP A 50 7.75 29.49 27.68
C TRP A 50 6.72 29.46 26.54
N VAL A 51 6.00 30.56 26.31
CA VAL A 51 5.06 30.68 25.19
C VAL A 51 5.82 30.65 23.86
N THR A 52 6.97 31.33 23.79
CA THR A 52 7.83 31.33 22.61
C THR A 52 8.40 29.94 22.36
N PHE A 53 8.83 29.22 23.41
CA PHE A 53 9.29 27.83 23.32
C PHE A 53 8.20 26.87 22.84
N GLY A 54 6.98 26.98 23.38
CA GLY A 54 5.84 26.20 22.89
C GLY A 54 5.53 26.48 21.41
N ALA A 55 5.59 27.75 21.00
CA ALA A 55 5.46 28.13 19.61
C ALA A 55 6.60 27.58 18.73
N TYR A 56 7.84 27.55 19.23
CA TYR A 56 8.98 26.92 18.55
C TYR A 56 8.73 25.43 18.29
N VAL A 57 8.25 24.68 19.28
CA VAL A 57 7.96 23.25 19.13
C VAL A 57 6.87 23.01 18.08
N VAL A 58 5.77 23.76 18.15
CA VAL A 58 4.66 23.64 17.18
C VAL A 58 5.12 23.99 15.76
N LEU A 59 5.92 25.04 15.59
CA LEU A 59 6.37 25.52 14.27
C LEU A 59 7.51 24.68 13.67
N ILE A 60 8.37 24.10 14.49
CA ILE A 60 9.50 23.28 14.03
C ILE A 60 9.06 21.84 13.72
N PHE A 61 8.11 21.29 14.49
CA PHE A 61 7.74 19.87 14.36
C PHE A 61 6.37 19.68 13.73
N ILE A 62 5.32 20.35 14.21
CA ILE A 62 3.94 20.06 13.79
C ILE A 62 3.66 20.62 12.39
N ALA A 63 4.00 21.89 12.13
CA ALA A 63 3.73 22.52 10.83
C ALA A 63 4.45 21.83 9.64
N PRO A 64 5.73 21.43 9.75
CA PRO A 64 6.41 20.65 8.71
C PRO A 64 5.84 19.26 8.53
N THR A 65 5.45 18.60 9.62
CA THR A 65 4.83 17.26 9.54
C THR A 65 3.52 17.32 8.76
N LEU A 66 2.67 18.32 9.03
CA LEU A 66 1.43 18.54 8.26
C LEU A 66 1.72 18.87 6.80
N GLY A 67 2.76 19.67 6.52
CA GLY A 67 3.19 19.98 5.16
C GLY A 67 3.67 18.75 4.38
N ILE A 68 4.39 17.83 5.04
CA ILE A 68 4.84 16.57 4.44
C ILE A 68 3.66 15.63 4.17
N LEU A 69 2.71 15.51 5.11
CA LEU A 69 1.51 14.70 4.90
C LEU A 69 0.68 15.23 3.71
N GLN A 70 0.46 16.55 3.64
CA GLN A 70 -0.21 17.18 2.48
C GLN A 70 0.57 16.98 1.17
N ALA A 71 1.91 16.97 1.23
CA ALA A 71 2.77 16.70 0.09
C ALA A 71 2.73 15.23 -0.36
N MET A 72 2.55 14.28 0.56
CA MET A 72 2.34 12.87 0.23
C MET A 72 1.06 12.68 -0.57
N ASP A 73 -0.04 13.30 -0.12
CA ASP A 73 -1.33 13.24 -0.82
C ASP A 73 -1.27 13.94 -2.20
N LEU A 74 -0.39 14.93 -2.35
CA LEU A 74 -0.18 15.67 -3.60
C LEU A 74 0.66 14.91 -4.63
N LYS A 75 1.45 13.91 -4.20
CA LYS A 75 2.40 13.19 -5.08
C LYS A 75 1.74 12.51 -6.28
N PRO A 76 0.63 11.75 -6.14
CA PRO A 76 -0.03 11.10 -7.28
C PRO A 76 -0.46 12.09 -8.36
N TYR A 77 -0.98 13.26 -7.93
CA TYR A 77 -1.38 14.34 -8.84
C TYR A 77 -0.19 14.97 -9.57
N LEU A 78 0.93 15.18 -8.88
CA LEU A 78 2.15 15.72 -9.49
C LEU A 78 2.78 14.74 -10.49
N ASP A 79 2.67 13.45 -10.23
CA ASP A 79 3.15 12.39 -11.11
C ASP A 79 2.32 12.32 -12.40
N TRP A 80 1.00 12.43 -12.30
CA TRP A 80 0.09 12.62 -13.44
C TRP A 80 0.43 13.88 -14.25
N LYS A 81 0.58 15.03 -13.58
CA LYS A 81 0.86 16.32 -14.24
C LYS A 81 2.20 16.32 -14.97
N ASN A 82 3.21 15.63 -14.45
CA ASN A 82 4.53 15.55 -15.07
C ASN A 82 4.50 14.83 -16.42
N ARG A 83 3.76 13.72 -16.50
CA ARG A 83 3.66 12.92 -17.74
C ARG A 83 3.00 13.73 -18.87
N ARG A 84 2.12 14.69 -18.55
CA ARG A 84 1.48 15.58 -19.54
C ARG A 84 2.23 16.87 -19.86
N THR A 85 2.92 17.48 -18.90
CA THR A 85 3.45 18.87 -19.05
C THR A 85 4.92 19.05 -18.71
N GLY A 86 5.62 18.01 -18.21
CA GLY A 86 7.05 18.05 -17.90
C GLY A 86 7.47 18.97 -16.75
N GLN A 87 6.52 19.54 -15.98
CA GLN A 87 6.78 20.60 -15.00
C GLN A 87 6.79 20.14 -13.52
N SER A 88 6.85 18.84 -13.18
CA SER A 88 6.72 18.41 -11.77
C SER A 88 8.02 18.37 -10.96
N PHE A 89 9.18 18.59 -11.60
CA PHE A 89 10.49 18.46 -10.94
C PHE A 89 10.65 19.37 -9.71
N PHE A 90 10.12 20.60 -9.78
CA PHE A 90 10.19 21.57 -8.69
C PHE A 90 9.49 21.07 -7.42
N TYR A 91 8.28 20.51 -7.54
CA TYR A 91 7.52 20.05 -6.38
C TYR A 91 8.10 18.77 -5.78
N ARG A 92 8.57 17.83 -6.60
CA ARG A 92 9.29 16.64 -6.10
C ARG A 92 10.57 17.03 -5.35
N GLY A 93 11.31 18.02 -5.86
CA GLY A 93 12.48 18.59 -5.18
C GLY A 93 12.12 19.23 -3.84
N LEU A 94 11.06 20.04 -3.81
CA LEU A 94 10.57 20.70 -2.59
C LEU A 94 10.13 19.69 -1.52
N ILE A 95 9.42 18.63 -1.90
CA ILE A 95 8.95 17.58 -0.99
C ILE A 95 10.13 16.77 -0.44
N THR A 96 11.05 16.35 -1.31
CA THR A 96 12.24 15.58 -0.89
C THR A 96 13.12 16.40 0.05
N LEU A 97 13.39 17.65 -0.30
CA LEU A 97 14.21 18.54 0.50
C LEU A 97 13.53 18.89 1.83
N GLY A 98 12.20 19.05 1.84
CA GLY A 98 11.40 19.25 3.05
C GLY A 98 11.44 18.04 3.99
N CYS A 99 11.25 16.83 3.46
CA CYS A 99 11.35 15.59 4.23
C CYS A 99 12.73 15.41 4.85
N TRP A 100 13.79 15.64 4.08
CA TRP A 100 15.17 15.50 4.57
C TRP A 100 15.55 16.57 5.59
N LEU A 101 15.10 17.81 5.40
CA LEU A 101 15.38 18.89 6.33
C LEU A 101 14.66 18.66 7.66
N LEU A 102 13.39 18.25 7.64
CA LEU A 102 12.67 17.90 8.86
C LEU A 102 13.27 16.66 9.53
N ALA A 103 13.60 15.63 8.76
CA ALA A 103 14.25 14.42 9.26
C ALA A 103 15.57 14.74 9.96
N LEU A 104 16.39 15.64 9.37
CA LEU A 104 17.64 16.09 9.95
C LEU A 104 17.43 16.85 11.26
N VAL A 105 16.47 17.77 11.29
CA VAL A 105 16.11 18.51 12.51
C VAL A 105 15.64 17.56 13.60
N MET A 106 14.69 16.66 13.31
CA MET A 106 14.18 15.67 14.26
C MET A 106 15.28 14.75 14.78
N THR A 107 16.16 14.27 13.90
CA THR A 107 17.27 13.39 14.29
C THR A 107 18.28 14.11 15.17
N VAL A 108 18.66 15.35 14.83
CA VAL A 108 19.61 16.14 15.63
C VAL A 108 19.03 16.43 17.02
N PHE A 109 17.79 16.93 17.11
CA PHE A 109 17.14 17.18 18.40
C PHE A 109 16.93 15.88 19.19
N GLY A 110 16.61 14.78 18.51
CA GLY A 110 16.45 13.46 19.12
C GLY A 110 17.73 12.92 19.73
N VAL A 111 18.85 12.98 18.99
CA VAL A 111 20.17 12.54 19.45
C VAL A 111 20.68 13.43 20.58
N VAL A 112 20.51 14.75 20.49
CA VAL A 112 20.88 15.68 21.57
C VAL A 112 20.04 15.42 22.82
N GLY A 113 18.73 15.21 22.67
CA GLY A 113 17.84 14.85 23.77
C GLY A 113 18.23 13.53 24.44
N LEU A 114 18.51 12.50 23.67
CA LEU A 114 19.02 11.22 24.18
C LEU A 114 20.33 11.39 24.95
N PHE A 115 21.28 12.17 24.42
CA PHE A 115 22.55 12.41 25.09
C PHE A 115 22.37 13.14 26.43
N ILE A 116 21.54 14.19 26.47
CA ILE A 116 21.23 14.93 27.70
C ILE A 116 20.51 14.03 28.70
N GLY A 117 19.47 13.31 28.26
CA GLY A 117 18.70 12.43 29.14
C GLY A 117 19.53 11.28 29.72
N ILE A 118 20.43 10.67 28.94
CA ILE A 118 21.33 9.61 29.43
C ILE A 118 22.30 10.17 30.46
N ARG A 119 22.85 11.37 30.20
CA ARG A 119 23.75 12.04 31.13
C ARG A 119 23.04 12.40 32.44
N GLU A 120 21.85 12.98 32.37
CA GLU A 120 21.05 13.34 33.54
C GLU A 120 20.60 12.10 34.33
N MET A 121 20.32 10.98 33.66
CA MET A 121 20.06 9.70 34.32
C MET A 121 21.28 9.21 35.12
N TRP A 122 22.49 9.39 34.59
CA TRP A 122 23.73 8.98 35.26
C TRP A 122 24.03 9.85 36.49
N GLU A 123 23.75 11.15 36.39
CA GLU A 123 23.98 12.13 37.47
C GLU A 123 22.78 12.26 38.44
N ALA A 124 21.71 11.47 38.25
CA ALA A 124 20.48 11.58 39.02
C ALA A 124 20.65 11.14 40.48
N ASN A 125 20.51 12.08 41.40
CA ASN A 125 20.54 11.84 42.85
C ASN A 125 19.15 11.64 43.47
N SER A 126 18.08 11.71 42.66
CA SER A 126 16.70 11.55 43.13
C SER A 126 15.80 10.87 42.10
N ILE A 127 14.76 10.18 42.57
CA ILE A 127 13.80 9.47 41.72
C ILE A 127 13.07 10.42 40.76
N LYS A 128 12.78 11.66 41.20
CA LYS A 128 12.13 12.67 40.35
C LYS A 128 13.02 13.08 39.18
N GLN A 129 14.33 13.24 39.40
CA GLN A 129 15.31 13.54 38.35
C GLN A 129 15.50 12.36 37.40
N GLY A 130 15.48 11.12 37.92
CA GLY A 130 15.52 9.91 37.10
C GLY A 130 14.30 9.79 36.17
N LEU A 131 13.10 10.11 36.66
CA LEU A 131 11.86 10.10 35.86
C LEU A 131 11.85 11.18 34.78
N THR A 132 12.34 12.40 35.08
CA THR A 132 12.44 13.47 34.07
C THR A 132 13.46 13.10 33.00
N ALA A 133 14.62 12.53 33.38
CA ALA A 133 15.64 12.09 32.45
C ALA A 133 15.16 10.94 31.55
N LEU A 134 14.39 9.98 32.09
CA LEU A 134 13.69 8.96 31.29
C LEU A 134 12.71 9.57 30.29
N GLY A 135 11.95 10.59 30.69
CA GLY A 135 11.04 11.31 29.79
C GLY A 135 11.78 11.99 28.63
N VAL A 136 12.92 12.64 28.92
CA VAL A 136 13.77 13.26 27.90
C VAL A 136 14.38 12.21 26.96
N CYS A 137 14.83 11.07 27.48
CA CYS A 137 15.30 9.94 26.67
C CYS A 137 14.19 9.37 25.76
N GLY A 138 12.98 9.18 26.29
CA GLY A 138 11.85 8.66 25.51
C GLY A 138 11.46 9.60 24.37
N LEU A 139 11.40 10.90 24.65
CA LEU A 139 11.07 11.91 23.64
C LEU A 139 12.20 12.03 22.59
N GLY A 140 13.47 11.97 23.03
CA GLY A 140 14.62 11.92 22.13
C GLY A 140 14.65 10.69 21.23
N GLY A 141 14.30 9.52 21.78
CA GLY A 141 14.15 8.27 21.05
C GLY A 141 13.04 8.34 19.97
N MET A 142 11.86 8.86 20.33
CA MET A 142 10.76 9.05 19.38
C MET A 142 11.14 10.00 18.23
N LEU A 143 11.81 11.12 18.52
CA LEU A 143 12.26 12.06 17.50
C LEU A 143 13.31 11.43 16.57
N THR A 144 14.23 10.63 17.11
CA THR A 144 15.27 9.95 16.32
C THR A 144 14.66 8.89 15.41
N LEU A 145 13.74 8.07 15.91
CA LEU A 145 13.04 7.06 15.12
C LEU A 145 12.14 7.70 14.05
N GLY A 146 11.40 8.75 14.41
CA GLY A 146 10.59 9.52 13.46
C GLY A 146 11.43 10.18 12.37
N GLY A 147 12.58 10.77 12.72
CA GLY A 147 13.52 11.33 11.77
C GLY A 147 14.12 10.27 10.83
N GLY A 148 14.51 9.11 11.35
CA GLY A 148 14.96 7.97 10.55
C GLY A 148 13.90 7.48 9.56
N TRP A 149 12.64 7.39 9.99
CA TRP A 149 11.52 7.03 9.12
C TRP A 149 11.30 8.06 7.99
N LEU A 150 11.38 9.36 8.30
CA LEU A 150 11.26 10.44 7.31
C LEU A 150 12.41 10.45 6.31
N PHE A 151 13.64 10.09 6.70
CA PHE A 151 14.77 9.93 5.77
C PHE A 151 14.56 8.77 4.79
N ALA A 152 13.95 7.68 5.24
CA ALA A 152 13.69 6.50 4.40
C ALA A 152 12.49 6.70 3.44
N MET A 153 11.58 7.62 3.75
CA MET A 153 10.31 7.76 3.02
C MET A 153 10.44 8.12 1.52
N PRO A 154 11.35 9.02 1.10
CA PRO A 154 11.58 9.30 -0.33
C PRO A 154 12.07 8.08 -1.12
N PHE A 155 12.74 7.13 -0.45
CA PHE A 155 13.27 5.90 -1.06
C PHE A 155 12.26 4.74 -1.03
N ARG A 156 11.38 4.70 -0.04
CA ARG A 156 10.41 3.60 0.15
C ARG A 156 9.23 3.64 -0.82
N ASN A 157 8.92 4.80 -1.40
CA ASN A 157 7.74 5.01 -2.25
C ASN A 157 8.07 5.13 -3.75
N GLN A 158 9.07 4.41 -4.26
CA GLN A 158 9.33 4.34 -5.71
C GLN A 158 8.33 3.47 -6.49
N THR A 159 7.36 2.82 -5.82
CA THR A 159 6.45 1.83 -6.41
C THR A 159 4.98 2.01 -6.01
N ALA A 160 4.51 3.25 -5.84
CA ALA A 160 3.06 3.47 -5.89
C ALA A 160 2.68 3.53 -7.38
N SER A 161 2.00 2.49 -7.89
CA SER A 161 1.42 2.54 -9.24
C SER A 161 0.49 3.73 -9.31
N THR A 162 0.56 4.45 -10.42
CA THR A 162 -0.35 5.59 -10.63
C THR A 162 -1.76 5.06 -10.86
N GLU A 163 -2.79 5.79 -10.43
CA GLU A 163 -4.20 5.45 -10.71
C GLU A 163 -4.46 5.17 -12.21
N GLU A 164 -3.67 5.76 -13.11
CA GLU A 164 -3.71 5.51 -14.55
C GLU A 164 -3.09 4.16 -14.96
N GLU A 165 -2.04 3.71 -14.26
CA GLU A 165 -1.48 2.35 -14.43
C GLU A 165 -2.44 1.30 -13.87
N ASP A 166 -3.11 1.59 -12.76
CA ASP A 166 -4.12 0.69 -12.19
C ASP A 166 -5.35 0.60 -13.11
N ARG A 167 -5.79 1.72 -13.70
CA ARG A 167 -6.84 1.73 -14.73
C ARG A 167 -6.42 0.97 -15.98
N LEU A 168 -5.20 1.19 -16.49
CA LEU A 168 -4.69 0.45 -17.65
C LEU A 168 -4.59 -1.05 -17.36
N ARG A 169 -4.19 -1.44 -16.15
CA ARG A 169 -4.18 -2.84 -15.72
C ARG A 169 -5.59 -3.41 -15.66
N LEU A 170 -6.55 -2.67 -15.10
CA LEU A 170 -7.95 -3.07 -15.06
C LEU A 170 -8.54 -3.23 -16.46
N ASP A 171 -8.30 -2.26 -17.35
CA ASP A 171 -8.76 -2.29 -18.74
C ASP A 171 -8.13 -3.48 -19.50
N GLN A 172 -6.83 -3.72 -19.31
CA GLN A 172 -6.13 -4.88 -19.88
C GLN A 172 -6.67 -6.19 -19.32
N HIS A 173 -6.96 -6.24 -18.02
CA HIS A 173 -7.52 -7.42 -17.35
C HIS A 173 -8.92 -7.72 -17.92
N GLN A 174 -9.81 -6.74 -17.98
CA GLN A 174 -11.15 -6.87 -18.58
C GLN A 174 -11.09 -7.23 -20.08
N HIS A 175 -10.16 -6.64 -20.83
CA HIS A 175 -9.95 -6.99 -22.22
C HIS A 175 -9.52 -8.46 -22.37
N ARG A 176 -8.62 -8.95 -21.52
CA ARG A 176 -8.17 -10.36 -21.52
C ARG A 176 -9.26 -11.34 -21.06
N LEU A 177 -10.14 -10.93 -20.15
CA LEU A 177 -11.32 -11.73 -19.76
C LEU A 177 -12.28 -11.93 -20.93
N THR A 178 -12.55 -10.86 -21.68
CA THR A 178 -13.46 -10.90 -22.83
C THR A 178 -12.83 -11.53 -24.08
N HIS A 179 -11.51 -11.48 -24.20
CA HIS A 179 -10.75 -12.04 -25.32
C HIS A 179 -9.65 -12.98 -24.78
N PRO A 180 -10.02 -14.17 -24.29
CA PRO A 180 -9.06 -15.09 -23.66
C PRO A 180 -8.02 -15.64 -24.64
N HIS A 181 -6.76 -15.69 -24.22
CA HIS A 181 -5.62 -16.14 -25.04
C HIS A 181 -5.33 -17.64 -24.84
N PHE A 182 -6.35 -18.50 -24.99
CA PHE A 182 -6.21 -19.94 -24.73
C PHE A 182 -5.07 -20.60 -25.51
N ALA A 183 -4.95 -20.28 -26.80
CA ALA A 183 -3.93 -20.88 -27.66
C ALA A 183 -2.50 -20.59 -27.17
N SER A 184 -2.25 -19.39 -26.63
CA SER A 184 -0.94 -19.02 -26.10
C SER A 184 -0.57 -19.82 -24.85
N ILE A 185 -1.56 -20.13 -23.99
CA ILE A 185 -1.35 -20.98 -22.81
C ILE A 185 -1.10 -22.42 -23.25
N GLU A 186 -1.93 -22.95 -24.16
CA GLU A 186 -1.81 -24.32 -24.69
C GLU A 186 -0.45 -24.55 -25.37
N GLU A 187 0.05 -23.57 -26.12
CA GLU A 187 1.38 -23.59 -26.72
C GLU A 187 2.49 -23.59 -25.66
N ALA A 188 2.34 -22.80 -24.59
CA ALA A 188 3.34 -22.70 -23.53
C ALA A 188 3.44 -23.98 -22.69
N ILE A 189 2.30 -24.65 -22.39
CA ILE A 189 2.26 -25.85 -21.55
C ILE A 189 2.39 -27.14 -22.38
N GLY A 190 2.14 -27.10 -23.69
CA GLY A 190 2.22 -28.26 -24.59
C GLY A 190 1.03 -29.23 -24.51
N PHE A 191 -0.05 -28.85 -23.84
CA PHE A 191 -1.27 -29.65 -23.65
C PHE A 191 -2.52 -28.81 -23.88
N PRO A 192 -3.65 -29.41 -24.31
CA PRO A 192 -4.91 -28.71 -24.42
C PRO A 192 -5.48 -28.34 -23.05
N LEU A 193 -6.06 -27.15 -22.94
CA LEU A 193 -6.79 -26.73 -21.74
C LEU A 193 -8.14 -27.46 -21.64
N PRO A 194 -8.64 -27.71 -20.42
CA PRO A 194 -9.94 -28.36 -20.21
C PRO A 194 -11.07 -27.62 -20.94
N ALA A 195 -11.96 -28.37 -21.61
CA ALA A 195 -13.08 -27.77 -22.33
C ALA A 195 -14.02 -26.98 -21.38
N SER A 196 -14.25 -27.52 -20.18
CA SER A 196 -15.01 -26.86 -19.12
C SER A 196 -14.40 -25.52 -18.70
N TYR A 197 -13.07 -25.39 -18.71
CA TYR A 197 -12.39 -24.13 -18.37
C TYR A 197 -12.65 -23.07 -19.45
N LYS A 198 -12.57 -23.44 -20.73
CA LYS A 198 -12.89 -22.54 -21.84
C LYS A 198 -14.35 -22.08 -21.81
N VAL A 199 -15.27 -22.95 -21.40
CA VAL A 199 -16.71 -22.61 -21.26
C VAL A 199 -16.93 -21.56 -20.18
N MET A 200 -16.10 -21.50 -19.13
CA MET A 200 -16.25 -20.48 -18.09
C MET A 200 -16.15 -19.06 -18.62
N PHE A 201 -15.40 -18.83 -19.71
CA PHE A 201 -15.23 -17.50 -20.35
C PHE A 201 -16.30 -17.16 -21.38
N MET A 202 -17.28 -18.04 -21.61
CA MET A 202 -18.39 -17.71 -22.51
C MET A 202 -19.23 -16.60 -21.89
N ALA A 203 -19.72 -15.65 -22.71
CA ALA A 203 -20.54 -14.54 -22.22
C ALA A 203 -21.84 -14.98 -21.51
N SER A 204 -22.31 -16.20 -21.75
CA SER A 204 -23.46 -16.82 -21.09
C SER A 204 -23.11 -17.59 -19.81
N SER A 205 -21.83 -17.63 -19.42
CA SER A 205 -21.37 -18.33 -18.23
C SER A 205 -21.63 -17.48 -17.00
N ASP A 206 -22.30 -18.05 -16.00
CA ASP A 206 -22.56 -17.33 -14.76
C ASP A 206 -21.25 -17.03 -13.99
N TRP A 207 -20.18 -17.79 -14.23
CA TRP A 207 -18.85 -17.57 -13.64
C TRP A 207 -18.18 -16.26 -14.07
N MET A 208 -18.62 -15.64 -15.16
CA MET A 208 -18.09 -14.35 -15.65
C MET A 208 -18.71 -13.15 -14.95
N THR A 209 -19.86 -13.31 -14.31
CA THR A 209 -20.70 -12.18 -13.88
C THR A 209 -21.12 -12.22 -12.42
N LYS A 210 -20.90 -13.35 -11.74
CA LYS A 210 -21.35 -13.58 -10.37
C LYS A 210 -20.22 -14.12 -9.52
N GLU A 211 -20.30 -13.73 -8.25
CA GLU A 211 -19.47 -14.21 -7.16
C GLU A 211 -20.19 -15.37 -6.48
N TRP A 212 -19.42 -16.36 -6.01
CA TRP A 212 -19.97 -17.61 -5.49
C TRP A 212 -19.30 -18.03 -4.18
N TRP A 213 -20.13 -18.42 -3.22
CA TRP A 213 -19.74 -19.33 -2.16
C TRP A 213 -19.95 -20.75 -2.61
N LEU A 214 -18.88 -21.55 -2.60
CA LEU A 214 -18.87 -22.93 -3.06
C LEU A 214 -18.82 -23.88 -1.87
N HIS A 215 -19.79 -24.81 -1.81
CA HIS A 215 -20.01 -25.69 -0.67
C HIS A 215 -19.75 -27.16 -1.03
N PRO A 216 -18.51 -27.68 -0.93
CA PRO A 216 -18.15 -29.05 -1.29
C PRO A 216 -19.00 -30.13 -0.60
N ASN A 217 -19.38 -29.91 0.66
CA ASN A 217 -20.15 -30.87 1.46
C ASN A 217 -21.67 -30.64 1.42
N GLY A 218 -22.14 -29.65 0.66
CA GLY A 218 -23.55 -29.25 0.60
C GLY A 218 -23.85 -27.96 1.38
N LEU A 219 -24.98 -27.33 1.06
CA LEU A 219 -25.37 -26.01 1.60
C LEU A 219 -25.66 -26.01 3.11
N GLU A 220 -25.76 -27.18 3.74
CA GLU A 220 -26.02 -27.32 5.18
C GLU A 220 -24.72 -27.33 6.01
N ASP A 221 -23.56 -27.47 5.37
CA ASP A 221 -22.25 -27.53 6.01
C ASP A 221 -21.47 -26.24 5.75
N GLU A 222 -21.44 -25.35 6.76
CA GLU A 222 -20.73 -24.07 6.71
C GLU A 222 -19.24 -24.19 7.11
N GLU A 223 -18.74 -25.39 7.50
CA GLU A 223 -17.36 -25.53 7.99
C GLU A 223 -16.32 -25.48 6.86
N VAL A 224 -16.67 -25.94 5.66
CA VAL A 224 -15.77 -25.95 4.49
C VAL A 224 -16.46 -25.27 3.33
N MET A 225 -16.12 -23.99 3.13
CA MET A 225 -16.61 -23.18 2.02
C MET A 225 -15.44 -22.48 1.33
N TYR A 226 -15.55 -22.32 0.00
CA TYR A 226 -14.56 -21.59 -0.81
C TYR A 226 -15.20 -20.36 -1.42
N SER A 227 -14.49 -19.23 -1.34
CA SER A 227 -14.87 -18.00 -2.03
C SER A 227 -14.41 -18.04 -3.49
N PHE A 228 -15.29 -17.65 -4.41
CA PHE A 228 -14.96 -17.41 -5.81
C PHE A 228 -15.50 -16.05 -6.20
N THR A 229 -14.61 -15.07 -6.23
CA THR A 229 -14.96 -13.66 -6.44
C THR A 229 -14.71 -13.27 -7.89
N GLU A 230 -13.55 -13.66 -8.44
CA GLU A 230 -13.22 -13.33 -9.83
C GLU A 230 -12.58 -14.49 -10.58
N LEU A 231 -12.87 -14.57 -11.88
CA LEU A 231 -12.20 -15.45 -12.84
C LEU A 231 -10.86 -14.80 -13.23
N GLU A 232 -9.77 -15.55 -13.16
CA GLU A 232 -8.46 -15.05 -13.62
C GLU A 232 -8.40 -15.11 -15.16
N PRO A 233 -7.95 -14.04 -15.85
CA PRO A 233 -7.89 -14.03 -17.31
C PRO A 233 -7.02 -15.15 -17.86
N ALA A 234 -7.50 -15.85 -18.88
CA ALA A 234 -6.73 -16.87 -19.58
C ALA A 234 -5.56 -16.23 -20.35
N HIS A 235 -4.42 -16.08 -19.67
CA HIS A 235 -3.17 -15.51 -20.18
C HIS A 235 -1.97 -16.26 -19.56
N VAL A 236 -0.79 -16.15 -20.16
CA VAL A 236 0.45 -16.81 -19.67
C VAL A 236 0.79 -16.37 -18.23
N GLU A 237 0.40 -15.15 -17.85
CA GLU A 237 0.56 -14.62 -16.49
C GLU A 237 -0.28 -15.38 -15.44
N ALA A 238 -1.30 -16.14 -15.84
CA ALA A 238 -2.10 -16.98 -14.94
C ALA A 238 -1.42 -18.32 -14.61
N LEU A 239 -0.32 -18.67 -15.29
CA LEU A 239 0.46 -19.85 -14.95
C LEU A 239 1.17 -19.66 -13.60
N ARG A 240 1.14 -20.70 -12.78
CA ARG A 240 1.73 -20.75 -11.44
C ARG A 240 2.69 -21.91 -11.34
N ILE A 241 3.63 -21.80 -10.40
CA ILE A 241 4.54 -22.88 -10.02
C ILE A 241 4.24 -23.21 -8.56
N HIS A 242 3.79 -24.44 -8.31
CA HIS A 242 3.58 -24.91 -6.95
C HIS A 242 4.94 -25.25 -6.31
N PRO A 243 5.23 -24.82 -5.07
CA PRO A 243 6.56 -24.99 -4.48
C PRO A 243 6.93 -26.45 -4.19
N GLU A 244 5.92 -27.30 -3.94
CA GLU A 244 6.12 -28.68 -3.49
C GLU A 244 5.61 -29.75 -4.47
N ILE A 245 4.91 -29.34 -5.54
CA ILE A 245 4.29 -30.25 -6.50
C ILE A 245 4.80 -29.90 -7.89
N ASP A 246 5.40 -30.89 -8.55
CA ASP A 246 5.88 -30.73 -9.90
C ASP A 246 4.70 -30.69 -10.89
N GLY A 247 4.71 -29.69 -11.75
CA GLY A 247 3.78 -29.58 -12.87
C GLY A 247 3.37 -28.13 -13.17
N PRO A 248 2.82 -27.89 -14.37
CA PRO A 248 2.23 -26.60 -14.70
C PRO A 248 0.88 -26.43 -14.00
N PHE A 249 0.75 -25.36 -13.21
CA PHE A 249 -0.51 -24.96 -12.61
C PHE A 249 -1.08 -23.75 -13.34
N LEU A 250 -2.40 -23.67 -13.44
CA LEU A 250 -3.12 -22.53 -13.98
C LEU A 250 -4.05 -21.97 -12.91
N CYS A 251 -3.82 -20.74 -12.47
CA CYS A 251 -4.78 -20.01 -11.67
C CYS A 251 -5.99 -19.67 -12.54
N PHE A 252 -7.18 -20.12 -12.13
CA PHE A 252 -8.41 -19.84 -12.85
C PHE A 252 -9.38 -18.96 -12.08
N GLY A 253 -9.22 -18.82 -10.77
CA GLY A 253 -10.08 -17.95 -9.97
C GLY A 253 -9.41 -17.48 -8.69
N ARG A 254 -9.96 -16.41 -8.13
CA ARG A 254 -9.54 -15.80 -6.87
C ARG A 254 -10.71 -15.60 -5.92
N GLY A 255 -10.40 -15.63 -4.63
CA GLY A 255 -11.31 -15.32 -3.54
C GLY A 255 -11.27 -13.87 -3.07
N ASP A 256 -12.01 -13.59 -1.98
CA ASP A 256 -12.36 -12.23 -1.52
C ASP A 256 -11.14 -11.37 -1.10
N ASP A 257 -10.07 -12.00 -0.60
CA ASP A 257 -8.89 -11.29 -0.09
C ASP A 257 -7.73 -11.24 -1.10
N GLY A 258 -7.91 -11.77 -2.32
CA GLY A 258 -6.87 -11.83 -3.37
C GLY A 258 -5.66 -12.74 -3.06
N GLU A 259 -5.53 -13.17 -1.81
CA GLU A 259 -4.55 -14.15 -1.33
C GLU A 259 -5.02 -15.60 -1.56
N GLU A 260 -6.34 -15.81 -1.70
CA GLU A 260 -6.94 -17.11 -2.02
C GLU A 260 -6.97 -17.29 -3.54
N GLU A 261 -6.24 -18.29 -4.05
CA GLU A 261 -6.24 -18.65 -5.45
C GLU A 261 -6.68 -20.11 -5.65
N LEU A 262 -7.45 -20.34 -6.70
CA LEU A 262 -7.85 -21.69 -7.15
C LEU A 262 -7.09 -22.06 -8.42
N TRP A 263 -6.39 -23.19 -8.36
CA TRP A 263 -5.47 -23.64 -9.41
C TRP A 263 -5.90 -24.96 -10.02
N LEU A 264 -5.65 -25.12 -11.32
CA LEU A 264 -5.77 -26.39 -12.05
C LEU A 264 -4.38 -26.97 -12.28
N GLN A 265 -4.16 -28.23 -11.90
CA GLN A 265 -2.93 -28.95 -12.25
C GLN A 265 -3.06 -29.51 -13.67
N LEU A 266 -2.42 -28.87 -14.63
CA LEU A 266 -2.62 -29.15 -16.05
C LEU A 266 -1.93 -30.46 -16.49
N GLY A 267 -2.46 -31.09 -17.53
CA GLY A 267 -1.92 -32.31 -18.14
C GLY A 267 -2.96 -33.42 -18.30
N ALA A 268 -4.00 -33.43 -17.46
CA ALA A 268 -5.16 -34.30 -17.60
C ALA A 268 -6.34 -33.57 -18.28
N PRO A 269 -7.23 -34.29 -19.01
CA PRO A 269 -8.45 -33.69 -19.58
C PRO A 269 -9.42 -33.11 -18.54
N ASP A 270 -9.45 -33.72 -17.35
CA ASP A 270 -10.24 -33.29 -16.20
C ASP A 270 -9.31 -33.18 -14.97
N PRO A 271 -8.57 -32.07 -14.86
CA PRO A 271 -7.49 -31.93 -13.88
C PRO A 271 -8.03 -31.73 -12.46
N PRO A 272 -7.27 -32.10 -11.42
CA PRO A 272 -7.63 -31.78 -10.04
C PRO A 272 -7.55 -30.28 -9.76
N VAL A 273 -8.35 -29.83 -8.79
CA VAL A 273 -8.39 -28.43 -8.33
C VAL A 273 -7.63 -28.30 -7.03
N TRP A 274 -6.79 -27.27 -6.95
CA TRP A 274 -5.98 -26.95 -5.79
C TRP A 274 -6.34 -25.57 -5.28
N HIS A 275 -6.07 -25.35 -4.00
CA HIS A 275 -6.31 -24.08 -3.32
C HIS A 275 -5.00 -23.59 -2.71
N SER A 276 -4.73 -22.30 -2.83
CA SER A 276 -3.53 -21.66 -2.31
C SER A 276 -3.92 -20.40 -1.54
N ASN A 277 -3.51 -20.31 -0.28
CA ASN A 277 -3.70 -19.13 0.56
C ASN A 277 -2.36 -18.47 0.88
N GLY A 278 -2.00 -17.46 0.10
CA GLY A 278 -1.02 -16.41 0.48
C GLY A 278 0.35 -16.86 1.02
N GLY A 279 0.83 -18.05 0.67
CA GLY A 279 2.17 -18.54 1.05
C GLY A 279 2.26 -19.48 2.25
N SER A 280 1.15 -19.94 2.83
CA SER A 280 1.16 -21.08 3.75
C SER A 280 0.80 -22.36 3.00
N HIS A 281 1.81 -23.11 2.53
CA HIS A 281 1.60 -24.47 2.05
C HIS A 281 1.79 -25.43 3.23
N PRO A 282 0.84 -26.35 3.49
CA PRO A 282 1.07 -27.45 4.41
C PRO A 282 2.23 -28.32 3.87
N PRO A 283 2.92 -29.09 4.73
CA PRO A 283 4.01 -29.93 4.27
C PRO A 283 3.53 -30.95 3.22
N ALA A 284 4.40 -31.30 2.27
CA ALA A 284 4.14 -32.10 1.06
C ALA A 284 3.32 -33.39 1.28
N ASP A 285 3.39 -33.99 2.46
CA ASP A 285 2.70 -35.23 2.82
C ASP A 285 1.22 -35.02 3.21
N GLN A 286 0.75 -33.77 3.31
CA GLN A 286 -0.61 -33.39 3.68
C GLN A 286 -1.31 -32.54 2.62
N ILE A 287 -0.70 -32.35 1.45
CA ILE A 287 -1.29 -31.53 0.39
C ILE A 287 -2.17 -32.42 -0.49
N GLU A 288 -3.48 -32.33 -0.26
CA GLU A 288 -4.49 -32.95 -1.11
C GLU A 288 -5.19 -31.88 -1.97
N PRO A 289 -5.63 -32.22 -3.19
CA PRO A 289 -6.44 -31.32 -3.99
C PRO A 289 -7.79 -31.09 -3.29
N VAL A 290 -8.32 -29.87 -3.40
CA VAL A 290 -9.64 -29.55 -2.84
C VAL A 290 -10.77 -30.23 -3.59
N ALA A 291 -10.55 -30.56 -4.87
CA ALA A 291 -11.40 -31.44 -5.65
C ALA A 291 -10.54 -32.39 -6.49
N GLY A 292 -10.91 -33.67 -6.52
CA GLY A 292 -10.16 -34.68 -7.27
C GLY A 292 -10.25 -34.48 -8.79
N SER A 293 -11.25 -33.71 -9.25
CA SER A 293 -11.42 -33.32 -10.64
C SER A 293 -12.09 -31.96 -10.78
N PHE A 294 -11.88 -31.32 -11.92
CA PHE A 294 -12.46 -30.03 -12.21
C PHE A 294 -13.96 -30.14 -12.48
N SER A 295 -14.43 -31.22 -13.08
CA SER A 295 -15.85 -31.49 -13.26
C SER A 295 -16.60 -31.69 -11.94
N GLU A 296 -15.94 -32.26 -10.91
CA GLU A 296 -16.46 -32.33 -9.55
C GLU A 296 -16.59 -30.95 -8.92
N PHE A 297 -15.53 -30.14 -8.96
CA PHE A 297 -15.53 -28.77 -8.45
C PHE A 297 -16.69 -27.94 -9.04
N LEU A 298 -16.89 -28.01 -10.37
CA LEU A 298 -17.94 -27.24 -11.04
C LEU A 298 -19.37 -27.65 -10.66
N ARG A 299 -19.54 -28.83 -10.06
CA ARG A 299 -20.82 -29.38 -9.57
C ARG A 299 -21.10 -29.04 -8.11
N TRP A 300 -20.14 -28.46 -7.39
CA TRP A 300 -20.38 -28.04 -6.02
C TRP A 300 -21.58 -27.10 -5.94
N PRO A 301 -22.46 -27.28 -4.94
CA PRO A 301 -23.53 -26.34 -4.64
C PRO A 301 -23.00 -24.91 -4.53
N LYS A 302 -23.67 -24.00 -5.22
CA LYS A 302 -23.29 -22.59 -5.33
C LYS A 302 -24.34 -21.73 -4.66
N GLN A 303 -23.88 -20.75 -3.89
CA GLN A 303 -24.70 -19.70 -3.33
C GLN A 303 -24.11 -18.37 -3.80
N GLU A 304 -24.95 -17.47 -4.31
CA GLU A 304 -24.51 -16.12 -4.70
C GLU A 304 -24.00 -15.39 -3.45
N ALA A 305 -22.83 -14.75 -3.57
CA ALA A 305 -22.19 -14.02 -2.48
C ALA A 305 -22.86 -12.68 -2.14
#